data_AF-A0A9W9DD94-F1
#
_entry.id   AF-A0A9W9DD94-F1
#
_cell.length_a   1.000
_cell.length_b   1.000
_cell.length_c   1.000
_cell.angle_alpha   90.00
_cell.angle_beta   90.00
_cell.angle_gamma   90.00
#
_symmetry.space_group_name_H-M   'P 1'
#
loop_
_entity.id
_entity.type
_entity.pdbx_description
1 polymer ?
#
loop_
_entity_poly.entity_id
_entity_poly.type
_entity_poly.pdbx_seq_one_letter_code
_entity_poly.pdbx_strand_id
1 'polypeptide(L)'
;MSDSKELSMSPHISIDDSIVKKYALTKEEWTKLLESETNQKVFHEWLQTQKLDSLETAALACRTFRDVAEFWSDRSTGAESQFKLQHRTGWKLWTKKYQEFSEGALSFMQDLKPLFDIVTGMGIPYVGLAIGTVTMLFTFSGKKNTIEEELSSAIEGIRDRLPGLKMYQAIYTENNELELDVQKKILFAYLAFIELSMEITRYFTQPGYRRWSTAFFNSSKFKDMTIDVYKSLSDIRLRCEELVGLRIDILVHGMESLKSRNEELHAKIEELQQDRNTAHLLEVQNALGLGSWTPVIHRKMLAEYRTRLFYEHDEEVIYQQMTQKEIEQLQCTIPFADWAKPNFSSVLILRGINNENLSQGKIHNWLSPLPLHLISQFHKDGANPQYHASHIFDPADPASRSLFKALPVILLQLLWPHRANLGSNVDGQYETLMAALHDYIACPLSRSDEKAQALGNLAAHVIGFYKGQRCPVYIVLDRVDQCSEHYELMSILVNKIIKGAPCPVKVLLVAGSMNWPTQSFFRFDLPVHIQEIVMKQKFLDDNDY
;
A
#
# COMPACT_ATOMS: atom_id res chain seq x y z
N MET A 1 -85.06 -6.26 39.64
CA MET A 1 -84.09 -6.79 40.63
C MET A 1 -83.61 -8.12 40.06
N SER A 2 -82.60 -8.05 39.20
CA SER A 2 -81.16 -8.06 39.52
C SER A 2 -80.70 -9.47 39.83
N ASP A 3 -79.97 -10.07 38.87
CA ASP A 3 -78.68 -10.69 39.14
C ASP A 3 -77.93 -10.88 37.80
N SER A 4 -77.05 -9.92 37.53
CA SER A 4 -76.10 -9.91 36.42
C SER A 4 -74.73 -10.28 36.99
N LYS A 5 -74.22 -11.46 36.64
CA LYS A 5 -72.80 -11.82 36.86
C LYS A 5 -71.98 -11.35 35.67
N GLU A 6 -71.33 -10.20 35.81
CA GLU A 6 -70.19 -9.80 34.98
C GLU A 6 -68.95 -10.58 35.43
N LEU A 7 -68.41 -11.40 34.53
CA LEU A 7 -67.09 -12.02 34.67
C LEU A 7 -66.04 -10.98 34.27
N SER A 8 -65.42 -10.35 35.26
CA SER A 8 -64.20 -9.55 35.12
C SER A 8 -63.00 -10.45 35.42
N MET A 9 -62.14 -10.70 34.42
CA MET A 9 -60.72 -11.04 34.64
C MET A 9 -59.89 -10.57 33.43
N SER A 10 -59.28 -9.39 33.54
CA SER A 10 -58.09 -9.03 32.75
C SER A 10 -56.86 -9.40 33.58
N PRO A 11 -55.90 -10.19 33.07
CA PRO A 11 -54.66 -10.44 33.79
C PRO A 11 -53.77 -9.20 33.70
N HIS A 12 -53.29 -8.70 34.84
CA HIS A 12 -52.15 -7.80 34.87
C HIS A 12 -50.91 -8.56 34.37
N ILE A 13 -50.56 -8.38 33.10
CA ILE A 13 -49.32 -8.89 32.52
C ILE A 13 -48.20 -7.93 32.92
N SER A 14 -47.22 -8.38 33.72
CA SER A 14 -46.05 -7.57 34.05
C SER A 14 -45.17 -7.41 32.81
N ILE A 15 -44.90 -6.18 32.41
CA ILE A 15 -43.99 -5.84 31.32
C ILE A 15 -42.58 -6.30 31.72
N ASP A 16 -41.95 -7.14 30.90
CA ASP A 16 -40.52 -7.43 31.07
C ASP A 16 -39.73 -6.24 30.51
N ASP A 17 -39.45 -5.27 31.38
CA ASP A 17 -38.72 -4.03 31.07
C ASP A 17 -37.34 -4.29 30.45
N SER A 18 -36.78 -5.49 30.61
CA SER A 18 -35.48 -5.85 30.04
C SER A 18 -35.54 -6.07 28.52
N ILE A 19 -36.61 -6.67 28.01
CA ILE A 19 -36.80 -6.96 26.57
C ILE A 19 -37.22 -5.69 25.83
N VAL A 20 -38.12 -4.90 26.43
CA VAL A 20 -38.59 -3.62 25.86
C VAL A 20 -37.43 -2.64 25.67
N LYS A 21 -36.53 -2.54 26.65
CA LYS A 21 -35.32 -1.70 26.55
C LYS A 21 -34.28 -2.25 25.59
N LYS A 22 -34.10 -3.57 25.52
CA LYS A 22 -33.09 -4.20 24.68
C LYS A 22 -33.38 -4.02 23.17
N TYR A 23 -34.65 -4.00 22.78
CA TYR A 23 -35.06 -3.93 21.36
C TYR A 23 -35.80 -2.64 20.98
N ALA A 24 -35.83 -1.64 21.87
CA ALA A 24 -36.50 -0.36 21.67
C ALA A 24 -37.95 -0.51 21.15
N LEU A 25 -38.69 -1.47 21.72
CA LEU A 25 -40.08 -1.73 21.34
C LEU A 25 -41.00 -0.64 21.91
N THR A 26 -41.95 -0.17 21.10
CA THR A 26 -43.01 0.71 21.60
C THR A 26 -44.02 -0.09 22.43
N LYS A 27 -44.82 0.61 23.23
CA LYS A 27 -45.86 -0.02 24.05
C LYS A 27 -46.89 -0.79 23.20
N GLU A 28 -47.25 -0.25 22.04
CA GLU A 28 -48.18 -0.90 21.10
C GLU A 28 -47.59 -2.17 20.50
N GLU A 29 -46.31 -2.15 20.15
CA GLU A 29 -45.59 -3.28 19.59
C GLU A 29 -45.41 -4.43 20.59
N TRP A 30 -45.11 -4.09 21.84
CA TRP A 30 -45.09 -5.06 22.92
C TRP A 30 -46.46 -5.71 23.13
N THR A 31 -47.52 -4.91 23.03
CA THR A 31 -48.90 -5.42 23.16
C THR A 31 -49.23 -6.40 22.02
N LYS A 32 -48.83 -6.10 20.78
CA LYS A 32 -48.99 -7.03 19.65
C LYS A 32 -48.26 -8.36 19.86
N LEU A 33 -47.07 -8.32 20.46
CA LEU A 33 -46.31 -9.53 20.75
C LEU A 33 -47.01 -10.42 21.80
N LEU A 34 -47.51 -9.81 22.86
CA LEU A 34 -48.31 -10.49 23.89
C LEU A 34 -49.63 -11.04 23.35
N GLU A 35 -50.27 -10.32 22.44
CA GLU A 35 -51.48 -10.76 21.76
C GLU A 35 -51.18 -12.00 20.89
N SER A 36 -50.11 -11.96 20.10
CA SER A 36 -49.68 -13.09 19.27
C SER A 36 -49.32 -14.32 20.12
N GLU A 37 -48.67 -14.13 21.27
CA GLU A 37 -48.42 -15.19 22.25
C GLU A 37 -49.72 -15.84 22.74
N THR A 38 -50.67 -14.99 23.16
CA THR A 38 -51.97 -15.45 23.66
C THR A 38 -52.70 -16.22 22.56
N ASN A 39 -52.68 -15.71 21.33
CA ASN A 39 -53.27 -16.34 20.17
C ASN A 39 -52.67 -17.72 19.85
N GLN A 40 -51.34 -17.87 19.98
CA GLN A 40 -50.66 -19.15 19.79
C GLN A 40 -51.04 -20.17 20.87
N LYS A 41 -51.12 -19.77 22.15
CA LYS A 41 -51.57 -20.65 23.23
C LYS A 41 -53.00 -21.13 23.02
N VAL A 42 -53.91 -20.18 22.79
CA VAL A 42 -55.32 -20.46 22.52
C VAL A 42 -55.48 -21.36 21.29
N PHE A 43 -54.67 -21.15 20.26
CA PHE A 43 -54.69 -21.99 19.06
C PHE A 43 -54.21 -23.43 19.34
N HIS A 44 -53.13 -23.61 20.11
CA HIS A 44 -52.64 -24.94 20.49
C HIS A 44 -53.62 -25.69 21.39
N GLU A 45 -54.23 -25.01 22.37
CA GLU A 45 -55.32 -25.56 23.19
C GLU A 45 -56.52 -25.97 22.33
N TRP A 46 -56.91 -25.10 21.39
CA TRP A 46 -57.98 -25.40 20.45
C TRP A 46 -57.67 -26.64 19.59
N LEU A 47 -56.44 -26.79 19.08
CA LEU A 47 -56.02 -27.96 18.32
C LEU A 47 -56.11 -29.25 19.14
N GLN A 48 -55.78 -29.20 20.45
CA GLN A 48 -55.91 -30.36 21.34
C GLN A 48 -57.37 -30.81 21.55
N THR A 49 -58.34 -29.89 21.40
CA THR A 49 -59.78 -30.25 21.44
C THR A 49 -60.29 -30.86 20.14
N GLN A 50 -59.52 -30.78 19.04
CA GLN A 50 -59.89 -31.38 17.75
C GLN A 50 -59.53 -32.87 17.73
N LYS A 51 -60.27 -33.66 16.93
CA LYS A 51 -59.93 -35.07 16.66
C LYS A 51 -58.78 -35.14 15.66
N LEU A 52 -57.58 -34.84 16.12
CA LEU A 52 -56.35 -34.95 15.33
C LEU A 52 -55.96 -36.42 15.18
N ASP A 53 -55.39 -36.78 14.03
CA ASP A 53 -54.81 -38.12 13.87
C ASP A 53 -53.41 -38.23 14.49
N SER A 54 -52.88 -39.46 14.53
CA SER A 54 -51.56 -39.74 15.13
C SER A 54 -50.42 -38.91 14.51
N LEU A 55 -50.52 -38.57 13.22
CA LEU A 55 -49.51 -37.80 12.50
C LEU A 55 -49.62 -36.31 12.80
N GLU A 56 -50.83 -35.77 12.87
CA GLU A 56 -51.09 -34.38 13.26
C GLU A 56 -50.69 -34.12 14.72
N THR A 57 -50.92 -35.11 15.59
CA THR A 57 -50.50 -35.05 17.00
C THR A 57 -48.97 -35.03 17.13
N ALA A 58 -48.26 -35.83 16.32
CA ALA A 58 -46.80 -35.84 16.30
C ALA A 58 -46.21 -34.55 15.70
N ALA A 59 -46.82 -33.99 14.64
CA ALA A 59 -46.42 -32.70 14.07
C ALA A 59 -46.60 -31.55 15.09
N LEU A 60 -47.72 -31.54 15.81
CA LEU A 60 -48.00 -30.57 16.86
C LEU A 60 -47.08 -30.70 18.06
N ALA A 61 -46.47 -31.86 18.31
CA ALA A 61 -45.54 -32.09 19.40
C ALA A 61 -44.12 -31.58 19.13
N CYS A 62 -43.79 -31.22 17.88
CA CYS A 62 -42.47 -30.69 17.53
C CYS A 62 -42.23 -29.33 18.23
N ARG A 63 -41.12 -29.21 18.96
CA ARG A 63 -40.74 -27.99 19.70
C ARG A 63 -39.37 -27.46 19.27
N THR A 64 -38.53 -28.30 18.67
CA THR A 64 -37.19 -27.94 18.23
C THR A 64 -36.97 -28.28 16.76
N PHE A 65 -35.96 -27.67 16.13
CA PHE A 65 -35.55 -28.04 14.77
C PHE A 65 -35.05 -29.48 14.65
N ARG A 66 -34.56 -30.06 15.74
CA ARG A 66 -34.20 -31.49 15.79
C ARG A 66 -35.44 -32.35 15.67
N ASP A 67 -36.48 -32.04 16.45
CA ASP A 67 -37.77 -32.75 16.42
C ASP A 67 -38.39 -32.70 15.01
N VAL A 68 -38.30 -31.54 14.35
CA VAL A 68 -38.78 -31.34 12.97
C VAL A 68 -37.99 -32.18 11.97
N ALA A 69 -36.66 -32.20 12.08
CA ALA A 69 -35.81 -33.00 11.21
C ALA A 69 -36.07 -34.50 11.38
N GLU A 70 -36.20 -34.96 12.63
CA GLU A 70 -36.56 -36.34 12.97
C GLU A 70 -37.96 -36.69 12.44
N PHE A 71 -38.96 -35.84 12.67
CA PHE A 71 -40.32 -36.02 12.18
C PHE A 71 -40.40 -36.18 10.66
N TRP A 72 -39.76 -35.29 9.90
CA TRP A 72 -39.78 -35.36 8.42
C TRP A 72 -38.90 -36.49 7.87
N SER A 73 -37.80 -36.84 8.54
CA SER A 73 -36.95 -37.98 8.19
C SER A 73 -37.68 -39.30 8.39
N ASP A 74 -38.35 -39.48 9.53
CA ASP A 74 -39.18 -40.65 9.84
C ASP A 74 -40.33 -40.78 8.85
N ARG A 75 -40.90 -39.64 8.42
CA ARG A 75 -41.98 -39.61 7.42
C ARG A 75 -41.50 -39.99 6.03
N SER A 76 -40.34 -39.49 5.60
CA SER A 76 -39.73 -39.86 4.31
C SER A 76 -39.40 -41.36 4.26
N THR A 77 -38.82 -41.89 5.35
CA THR A 77 -38.48 -43.31 5.51
C THR A 77 -39.73 -44.19 5.65
N GLY A 78 -40.76 -43.70 6.34
CA GLY A 78 -42.09 -44.31 6.46
C GLY A 78 -42.81 -44.41 5.12
N ALA A 79 -42.73 -43.37 4.28
CA ALA A 79 -43.25 -43.40 2.92
C ALA A 79 -42.49 -44.39 2.04
N GLU A 80 -41.17 -44.51 2.20
CA GLU A 80 -40.34 -45.50 1.48
C GLU A 80 -40.64 -46.95 1.91
N SER A 81 -40.86 -47.18 3.21
CA SER A 81 -41.20 -48.51 3.74
C SER A 81 -42.63 -48.95 3.40
N GLN A 82 -43.62 -48.04 3.46
CA GLN A 82 -44.98 -48.29 2.96
C GLN A 82 -45.00 -48.53 1.44
N PHE A 83 -44.17 -47.80 0.68
CA PHE A 83 -43.97 -48.02 -0.75
C PHE A 83 -43.42 -49.42 -1.06
N LYS A 84 -42.41 -49.88 -0.30
CA LYS A 84 -41.88 -51.25 -0.41
C LYS A 84 -42.94 -52.31 -0.06
N LEU A 85 -43.81 -52.03 0.93
CA LEU A 85 -44.88 -52.94 1.36
C LEU A 85 -46.06 -53.03 0.38
N GLN A 86 -46.43 -51.93 -0.28
CA GLN A 86 -47.59 -51.84 -1.19
C GLN A 86 -47.25 -52.07 -2.68
N HIS A 87 -46.01 -52.45 -2.99
CA HIS A 87 -45.48 -52.64 -4.35
C HIS A 87 -46.09 -53.83 -5.14
N ARG A 88 -47.24 -54.35 -4.71
CA ARG A 88 -48.10 -55.30 -5.45
C ARG A 88 -49.23 -54.62 -6.26
N THR A 89 -49.52 -53.33 -6.06
CA THR A 89 -50.57 -52.61 -6.81
C THR A 89 -50.21 -51.13 -7.10
N GLY A 90 -49.50 -50.87 -8.20
CA GLY A 90 -49.69 -49.68 -9.06
C GLY A 90 -49.62 -48.23 -8.52
N TRP A 91 -48.90 -47.88 -7.44
CA TRP A 91 -48.93 -46.51 -6.83
C TRP A 91 -47.59 -45.72 -6.82
N LYS A 92 -46.76 -45.80 -7.89
CA LYS A 92 -45.44 -45.13 -7.96
C LYS A 92 -45.44 -43.59 -7.89
N LEU A 93 -46.53 -42.93 -8.29
CA LEU A 93 -46.58 -41.46 -8.37
C LEU A 93 -46.76 -40.78 -6.99
N TRP A 94 -47.32 -41.49 -6.02
CA TRP A 94 -47.66 -40.92 -4.71
C TRP A 94 -46.43 -40.79 -3.80
N THR A 95 -45.56 -41.79 -3.77
CA THR A 95 -44.35 -41.79 -2.93
C THR A 95 -43.35 -40.70 -3.33
N LYS A 96 -43.13 -40.51 -4.63
CA LYS A 96 -42.20 -39.47 -5.13
C LYS A 96 -42.67 -38.05 -4.76
N LYS A 97 -43.96 -37.76 -4.93
CA LYS A 97 -44.56 -36.47 -4.54
C LYS A 97 -44.44 -36.19 -3.04
N TYR A 98 -44.59 -37.22 -2.20
CA TYR A 98 -44.47 -37.08 -0.75
C TYR A 98 -43.02 -36.95 -0.25
N GLN A 99 -42.07 -37.62 -0.91
CA GLN A 99 -40.63 -37.44 -0.65
C GLN A 99 -40.19 -36.02 -1.03
N GLU A 100 -40.54 -35.57 -2.24
CA GLU A 100 -40.28 -34.20 -2.71
C GLU A 100 -40.93 -33.15 -1.79
N PHE A 101 -42.15 -33.40 -1.30
CA PHE A 101 -42.84 -32.52 -0.35
C PHE A 101 -42.16 -32.49 1.03
N SER A 102 -41.74 -33.64 1.56
CA SER A 102 -41.09 -33.73 2.88
C SER A 102 -39.70 -33.09 2.87
N GLU A 103 -38.94 -33.26 1.78
CA GLU A 103 -37.68 -32.56 1.54
C GLU A 103 -37.89 -31.04 1.42
N GLY A 104 -38.95 -30.60 0.72
CA GLY A 104 -39.34 -29.20 0.61
C GLY A 104 -39.71 -28.56 1.96
N ALA A 105 -40.50 -29.26 2.79
CA ALA A 105 -40.88 -28.79 4.12
C ALA A 105 -39.67 -28.72 5.07
N LEU A 106 -38.75 -29.69 5.01
CA LEU A 106 -37.52 -29.68 5.79
C LEU A 106 -36.59 -28.53 5.36
N SER A 107 -36.38 -28.34 4.05
CA SER A 107 -35.62 -27.21 3.51
C SER A 107 -36.20 -25.87 3.96
N PHE A 108 -37.52 -25.70 3.89
CA PHE A 108 -38.19 -24.48 4.32
C PHE A 108 -38.01 -24.21 5.82
N MET A 109 -38.12 -25.25 6.66
CA MET A 109 -37.87 -25.11 8.09
C MET A 109 -36.41 -24.76 8.40
N GLN A 110 -35.45 -25.27 7.62
CA GLN A 110 -34.04 -24.87 7.73
C GLN A 110 -33.83 -23.42 7.31
N ASP A 111 -34.54 -22.93 6.29
CA ASP A 111 -34.49 -21.53 5.85
C ASP A 111 -35.13 -20.57 6.87
N LEU A 112 -36.12 -21.03 7.64
CA LEU A 112 -36.71 -20.29 8.76
C LEU A 112 -35.85 -20.31 10.03
N LYS A 113 -34.91 -21.24 10.19
CA LYS A 113 -34.11 -21.37 11.42
C LYS A 113 -33.44 -20.06 11.87
N PRO A 114 -32.78 -19.28 10.99
CA PRO A 114 -32.28 -17.93 11.31
C PRO A 114 -33.29 -17.01 12.02
N LEU A 115 -34.54 -16.98 11.53
CA LEU A 115 -35.61 -16.16 12.11
C LEU A 115 -35.94 -16.61 13.52
N PHE A 116 -36.13 -17.93 13.70
CA PHE A 116 -36.42 -18.50 15.01
C PHE A 116 -35.26 -18.32 16.00
N ASP A 117 -34.00 -18.39 15.55
CA ASP A 117 -32.83 -18.14 16.39
C ASP A 117 -32.79 -16.67 16.86
N ILE A 118 -33.13 -15.71 15.98
CA ILE A 118 -33.25 -14.28 16.33
C ILE A 118 -34.36 -14.09 17.38
N VAL A 119 -35.55 -14.67 17.16
CA VAL A 119 -36.69 -14.62 18.09
C VAL A 119 -36.37 -15.30 19.42
N THR A 120 -35.60 -16.39 19.41
CA THR A 120 -35.13 -17.06 20.63
C THR A 120 -34.10 -16.19 21.37
N GLY A 121 -33.18 -15.54 20.66
CA GLY A 121 -32.23 -14.56 21.22
C GLY A 121 -32.90 -13.29 21.77
N MET A 122 -34.13 -13.01 21.32
CA MET A 122 -35.02 -11.98 21.88
C MET A 122 -35.65 -12.40 23.22
N GLY A 123 -35.46 -13.64 23.68
CA GLY A 123 -35.99 -14.14 24.95
C GLY A 123 -37.47 -14.53 24.89
N ILE A 124 -38.04 -14.70 23.70
CA ILE A 124 -39.45 -15.02 23.52
C ILE A 124 -39.68 -16.52 23.81
N PRO A 125 -40.45 -16.91 24.85
CA PRO A 125 -40.50 -18.30 25.34
C PRO A 125 -41.21 -19.32 24.43
N TYR A 126 -41.89 -18.85 23.37
CA TYR A 126 -42.90 -19.64 22.66
C TYR A 126 -42.49 -20.05 21.24
N VAL A 127 -41.22 -19.89 20.90
CA VAL A 127 -40.62 -20.34 19.63
C VAL A 127 -40.96 -21.80 19.33
N GLY A 128 -40.97 -22.67 20.35
CA GLY A 128 -41.34 -24.08 20.17
C GLY A 128 -42.79 -24.31 19.76
N LEU A 129 -43.74 -23.46 20.18
CA LEU A 129 -45.14 -23.57 19.75
C LEU A 129 -45.29 -23.18 18.28
N ALA A 130 -44.60 -22.13 17.85
CA ALA A 130 -44.58 -21.68 16.47
C ALA A 130 -43.93 -22.71 15.53
N ILE A 131 -42.84 -23.37 15.94
CA ILE A 131 -42.23 -24.50 15.21
C ILE A 131 -43.26 -25.62 15.01
N GLY A 132 -43.99 -25.96 16.07
CA GLY A 132 -45.10 -26.92 16.02
C GLY A 132 -46.18 -26.48 15.02
N THR A 133 -46.64 -25.23 15.09
CA THR A 133 -47.65 -24.64 14.19
C THR A 133 -47.27 -24.74 12.72
N VAL A 134 -46.04 -24.38 12.35
CA VAL A 134 -45.57 -24.43 10.95
C VAL A 134 -45.42 -25.88 10.47
N THR A 135 -44.92 -26.78 11.33
CA THR A 135 -44.83 -28.22 11.01
C THR A 135 -46.23 -28.83 10.80
N MET A 136 -47.20 -28.36 11.57
CA MET A 136 -48.61 -28.71 11.47
C MET A 136 -49.23 -28.24 10.14
N LEU A 137 -48.97 -26.99 9.77
CA LEU A 137 -49.37 -26.41 8.48
C LEU A 137 -48.90 -27.30 7.32
N PHE A 138 -47.61 -27.65 7.28
CA PHE A 138 -47.07 -28.53 6.22
C PHE A 138 -47.66 -29.94 6.27
N THR A 139 -47.92 -30.48 7.45
CA THR A 139 -48.56 -31.81 7.59
C THR A 139 -49.98 -31.83 7.02
N PHE A 140 -50.74 -30.75 7.22
CA PHE A 140 -52.07 -30.58 6.64
C PHE A 140 -52.04 -30.36 5.13
N SER A 141 -51.11 -29.54 4.67
CA SER A 141 -50.82 -29.30 3.26
C SER A 141 -50.52 -30.60 2.52
N GLY A 142 -49.65 -31.46 3.07
CA GLY A 142 -49.29 -32.73 2.42
C GLY A 142 -50.46 -33.70 2.23
N LYS A 143 -51.46 -33.70 3.12
CA LYS A 143 -52.60 -34.66 3.07
C LYS A 143 -53.69 -34.30 2.06
N LYS A 144 -53.84 -33.02 1.71
CA LYS A 144 -54.96 -32.56 0.86
C LYS A 144 -54.42 -32.20 -0.51
N ASN A 145 -54.68 -33.05 -1.51
CA ASN A 145 -54.26 -32.88 -2.92
C ASN A 145 -54.76 -31.59 -3.58
N THR A 146 -55.69 -30.88 -2.95
CA THR A 146 -56.19 -29.55 -3.30
C THR A 146 -55.92 -28.59 -2.14
N ILE A 147 -54.64 -28.34 -1.86
CA ILE A 147 -54.28 -26.99 -1.44
C ILE A 147 -54.63 -26.11 -2.64
N GLU A 148 -55.45 -25.07 -2.43
CA GLU A 148 -55.73 -24.09 -3.48
C GLU A 148 -54.38 -23.58 -4.03
N GLU A 149 -54.21 -23.56 -5.35
CA GLU A 149 -52.95 -23.14 -6.01
C GLU A 149 -52.42 -21.80 -5.46
N GLU A 150 -53.33 -20.92 -5.04
CA GLU A 150 -53.07 -19.64 -4.39
C GLU A 150 -52.28 -19.77 -3.07
N LEU A 151 -52.56 -20.79 -2.24
CA LEU A 151 -51.86 -21.00 -0.98
C LEU A 151 -50.48 -21.64 -1.18
N SER A 152 -50.35 -22.54 -2.16
CA SER A 152 -49.03 -23.06 -2.55
C SER A 152 -48.14 -21.92 -3.07
N SER A 153 -48.70 -21.08 -3.93
CA SER A 153 -48.03 -19.88 -4.45
C SER A 153 -47.65 -18.88 -3.35
N ALA A 154 -48.51 -18.71 -2.33
CA ALA A 154 -48.22 -17.86 -1.17
C ALA A 154 -47.05 -18.40 -0.33
N ILE A 155 -47.01 -19.70 -0.05
CA ILE A 155 -45.94 -20.33 0.73
C ILE A 155 -44.62 -20.33 -0.06
N GLU A 156 -44.66 -20.59 -1.37
CA GLU A 156 -43.49 -20.49 -2.26
C GLU A 156 -42.95 -19.05 -2.33
N GLY A 157 -43.81 -18.05 -2.47
CA GLY A 157 -43.39 -16.65 -2.49
C GLY A 157 -42.86 -16.14 -1.15
N ILE A 158 -43.20 -16.79 -0.03
CA ILE A 158 -42.54 -16.57 1.28
C ILE A 158 -41.17 -17.25 1.27
N ARG A 159 -41.10 -18.52 0.85
CA ARG A 159 -39.86 -19.30 0.77
C ARG A 159 -38.78 -18.58 -0.01
N ASP A 160 -39.09 -18.05 -1.19
CA ASP A 160 -38.12 -17.37 -2.06
C ASP A 160 -37.50 -16.12 -1.44
N ARG A 161 -38.15 -15.54 -0.42
CA ARG A 161 -37.71 -14.33 0.28
C ARG A 161 -36.94 -14.62 1.57
N LEU A 162 -36.95 -15.86 2.06
CA LEU A 162 -36.28 -16.26 3.31
C LEU A 162 -34.73 -16.32 3.23
N PRO A 163 -34.09 -16.80 2.14
CA PRO A 163 -32.63 -16.91 2.07
C PRO A 163 -31.88 -15.59 2.31
N GLY A 164 -32.49 -14.44 1.96
CA GLY A 164 -31.92 -13.11 2.23
C GLY A 164 -31.77 -12.82 3.74
N LEU A 165 -32.64 -13.37 4.58
CA LEU A 165 -32.65 -13.13 6.03
C LEU A 165 -31.47 -13.79 6.74
N LYS A 166 -30.98 -14.93 6.23
CA LYS A 166 -29.78 -15.59 6.73
C LYS A 166 -28.53 -14.74 6.51
N MET A 167 -28.44 -14.07 5.36
CA MET A 167 -27.37 -13.12 5.07
C MET A 167 -27.45 -11.91 6.00
N TYR A 168 -28.65 -11.39 6.27
CA TYR A 168 -28.84 -10.26 7.17
C TYR A 168 -28.49 -10.60 8.62
N GLN A 169 -28.81 -11.81 9.11
CA GLN A 169 -28.39 -12.25 10.45
C GLN A 169 -26.86 -12.26 10.62
N ALA A 170 -26.12 -12.64 9.58
CA ALA A 170 -24.65 -12.68 9.64
C ALA A 170 -24.00 -11.29 9.63
N ILE A 171 -24.69 -10.27 9.09
CA ILE A 171 -24.17 -8.91 8.92
C ILE A 171 -24.50 -8.02 10.13
N TYR A 172 -25.57 -8.32 10.87
CA TYR A 172 -26.16 -7.44 11.90
C TYR A 172 -26.17 -8.06 13.31
N THR A 173 -24.98 -8.25 13.86
CA THR A 173 -24.76 -8.77 15.23
C THR A 173 -24.35 -7.67 16.24
N GLU A 174 -24.26 -6.40 15.81
CA GLU A 174 -23.80 -5.29 16.65
C GLU A 174 -24.98 -4.44 17.14
N ASN A 175 -24.93 -3.96 18.40
CA ASN A 175 -26.04 -3.25 19.07
C ASN A 175 -26.20 -1.79 18.59
N ASN A 176 -26.29 -1.54 17.29
CA ASN A 176 -26.53 -0.22 16.72
C ASN A 176 -28.05 0.02 16.50
N GLU A 177 -28.50 1.28 16.59
CA GLU A 177 -29.93 1.66 16.49
C GLU A 177 -30.59 1.19 15.18
N LEU A 178 -29.84 1.26 14.08
CA LEU A 178 -30.28 0.80 12.76
C LEU A 178 -30.39 -0.73 12.67
N GLU A 179 -29.54 -1.47 13.40
CA GLU A 179 -29.56 -2.94 13.42
C GLU A 179 -30.70 -3.47 14.30
N LEU A 180 -31.00 -2.76 15.39
CA LEU A 180 -32.18 -3.01 16.21
C LEU A 180 -33.48 -2.83 15.41
N ASP A 181 -33.56 -1.83 14.53
CA ASP A 181 -34.69 -1.63 13.63
C ASP A 181 -34.89 -2.81 12.65
N VAL A 182 -33.80 -3.35 12.09
CA VAL A 182 -33.86 -4.55 11.23
C VAL A 182 -34.32 -5.79 12.02
N GLN A 183 -33.77 -6.02 13.21
CA GLN A 183 -34.17 -7.14 14.08
C GLN A 183 -35.65 -7.04 14.48
N LYS A 184 -36.12 -5.82 14.73
CA LYS A 184 -37.53 -5.51 15.01
C LYS A 184 -38.45 -5.79 13.82
N LYS A 185 -38.07 -5.39 12.60
CA LYS A 185 -38.83 -5.72 11.38
C LYS A 185 -38.87 -7.23 11.12
N ILE A 186 -37.76 -7.92 11.37
CA ILE A 186 -37.65 -9.39 11.33
C ILE A 186 -38.65 -10.05 12.30
N LEU A 187 -38.74 -9.56 13.53
CA LEU A 187 -39.71 -10.03 14.53
C LEU A 187 -41.16 -9.90 14.04
N PHE A 188 -41.53 -8.76 13.45
CA PHE A 188 -42.91 -8.57 12.95
C PHE A 188 -43.24 -9.42 11.73
N ALA A 189 -42.30 -9.60 10.80
CA ALA A 189 -42.48 -10.51 9.68
C ALA A 189 -42.70 -11.96 10.17
N TYR A 190 -41.98 -12.35 11.22
CA TYR A 190 -42.17 -13.64 11.89
C TYR A 190 -43.58 -13.78 12.50
N LEU A 191 -44.03 -12.79 13.29
CA LEU A 191 -45.36 -12.83 13.92
C LEU A 191 -46.48 -12.94 12.88
N ALA A 192 -46.42 -12.12 11.82
CA ALA A 192 -47.39 -12.15 10.73
C ALA A 192 -47.41 -13.52 10.02
N PHE A 193 -46.24 -14.15 9.84
CA PHE A 193 -46.15 -15.49 9.25
C PHE A 193 -46.76 -16.58 10.13
N ILE A 194 -46.52 -16.54 11.44
CA ILE A 194 -47.11 -17.52 12.38
C ILE A 194 -48.62 -17.34 12.46
N GLU A 195 -49.11 -16.10 12.46
CA GLU A 195 -50.56 -15.82 12.42
C GLU A 195 -51.22 -16.32 11.15
N LEU A 196 -50.60 -16.08 9.99
CA LEU A 196 -51.02 -16.66 8.72
C LEU A 196 -51.05 -18.19 8.80
N SER A 197 -50.00 -18.81 9.36
CA SER A 197 -49.89 -20.27 9.52
C SER A 197 -50.99 -20.84 10.43
N MET A 198 -51.31 -20.17 11.53
CA MET A 198 -52.41 -20.54 12.42
C MET A 198 -53.76 -20.46 11.70
N GLU A 199 -53.99 -19.38 10.95
CA GLU A 199 -55.27 -19.16 10.29
C GLU A 199 -55.52 -20.13 9.13
N ILE A 200 -54.48 -20.39 8.33
CA ILE A 200 -54.51 -21.43 7.29
C ILE A 200 -54.83 -22.77 7.96
N THR A 201 -54.11 -23.11 9.01
CA THR A 201 -54.33 -24.36 9.73
C THR A 201 -55.76 -24.49 10.25
N ARG A 202 -56.32 -23.45 10.89
CA ARG A 202 -57.72 -23.43 11.36
C ARG A 202 -58.69 -23.74 10.23
N TYR A 203 -58.54 -23.07 9.08
CA TYR A 203 -59.34 -23.35 7.88
C TYR A 203 -59.20 -24.81 7.45
N PHE A 204 -58.00 -25.37 7.52
CA PHE A 204 -57.79 -26.74 7.08
C PHE A 204 -58.36 -27.82 8.01
N THR A 205 -58.46 -27.54 9.30
CA THR A 205 -59.02 -28.45 10.32
C THR A 205 -60.56 -28.45 10.43
N GLN A 206 -61.27 -27.48 9.83
CA GLN A 206 -62.74 -27.43 9.90
C GLN A 206 -63.46 -28.47 9.02
N PRO A 207 -64.67 -28.94 9.39
CA PRO A 207 -65.50 -29.82 8.55
C PRO A 207 -65.87 -29.20 7.19
N GLY A 208 -66.03 -30.04 6.16
CA GLY A 208 -66.16 -29.61 4.75
C GLY A 208 -67.28 -28.59 4.45
N TYR A 209 -68.42 -28.64 5.15
CA TYR A 209 -69.52 -27.70 4.95
C TYR A 209 -69.27 -26.32 5.59
N ARG A 210 -68.51 -26.25 6.70
CA ARG A 210 -68.08 -24.98 7.31
C ARG A 210 -67.03 -24.28 6.45
N ARG A 211 -66.10 -25.04 5.87
CA ARG A 211 -65.09 -24.54 4.93
C ARG A 211 -65.71 -23.84 3.73
N TRP A 212 -66.76 -24.42 3.17
CA TRP A 212 -67.46 -23.84 2.02
C TRP A 212 -68.11 -22.49 2.37
N SER A 213 -68.70 -22.37 3.57
CA SER A 213 -69.23 -21.11 4.07
C SER A 213 -68.12 -20.08 4.35
N THR A 214 -67.00 -20.48 4.97
CA THR A 214 -65.89 -19.57 5.26
C THR A 214 -65.17 -19.10 3.99
N ALA A 215 -65.01 -19.97 2.98
CA ALA A 215 -64.45 -19.61 1.68
C ALA A 215 -65.33 -18.60 0.91
N PHE A 216 -66.66 -18.71 1.04
CA PHE A 216 -67.60 -17.76 0.41
C PHE A 216 -67.65 -16.38 1.09
N PHE A 217 -67.36 -16.28 2.39
CA PHE A 217 -67.47 -15.02 3.16
C PHE A 217 -66.12 -14.33 3.48
N ASN A 218 -64.99 -15.05 3.47
CA ASN A 218 -63.68 -14.53 3.91
C ASN A 218 -62.55 -14.71 2.87
N SER A 219 -62.84 -14.79 1.57
CA SER A 219 -61.82 -15.04 0.53
C SER A 219 -60.70 -13.98 0.48
N SER A 220 -60.97 -12.73 0.88
CA SER A 220 -59.95 -11.67 0.92
C SER A 220 -58.96 -11.80 2.09
N LYS A 221 -59.35 -12.43 3.20
CA LYS A 221 -58.56 -12.44 4.44
C LYS A 221 -57.18 -13.09 4.26
N PHE A 222 -57.09 -14.21 3.55
CA PHE A 222 -55.81 -14.89 3.29
C PHE A 222 -54.91 -14.09 2.36
N LYS A 223 -55.51 -13.43 1.37
CA LYS A 223 -54.80 -12.56 0.45
C LYS A 223 -54.22 -11.35 1.18
N ASP A 224 -55.01 -10.73 2.06
CA ASP A 224 -54.58 -9.59 2.87
C ASP A 224 -53.43 -9.97 3.81
N MET A 225 -53.55 -11.09 4.53
CA MET A 225 -52.47 -11.59 5.41
C MET A 225 -51.19 -11.97 4.64
N THR A 226 -51.32 -12.51 3.43
CA THR A 226 -50.17 -12.82 2.56
C THR A 226 -49.48 -11.55 2.08
N ILE A 227 -50.26 -10.52 1.72
CA ILE A 227 -49.76 -9.19 1.34
C ILE A 227 -49.00 -8.56 2.52
N ASP A 228 -49.51 -8.69 3.74
CA ASP A 228 -48.86 -8.15 4.95
C ASP A 228 -47.51 -8.83 5.23
N VAL A 229 -47.42 -10.15 5.08
CA VAL A 229 -46.14 -10.89 5.19
C VAL A 229 -45.16 -10.43 4.10
N TYR A 230 -45.62 -10.30 2.85
CA TYR A 230 -44.78 -9.83 1.75
C TYR A 230 -44.27 -8.41 1.95
N LYS A 231 -45.13 -7.51 2.42
CA LYS A 231 -44.76 -6.14 2.76
C LYS A 231 -43.70 -6.12 3.87
N SER A 232 -43.90 -6.90 4.93
CA SER A 232 -42.95 -7.00 6.04
C SER A 232 -41.59 -7.52 5.59
N LEU A 233 -41.56 -8.53 4.71
CA LEU A 233 -40.32 -9.06 4.13
C LEU A 233 -39.62 -8.05 3.21
N SER A 234 -40.39 -7.28 2.43
CA SER A 234 -39.84 -6.22 1.57
C SER A 234 -39.25 -5.07 2.39
N ASP A 235 -39.89 -4.69 3.50
CA ASP A 235 -39.43 -3.64 4.39
C ASP A 235 -38.11 -3.99 5.09
N ILE A 236 -37.88 -5.28 5.40
CA ILE A 236 -36.59 -5.77 5.90
C ILE A 236 -35.51 -5.58 4.83
N ARG A 237 -35.78 -6.03 3.61
CA ARG A 237 -34.82 -5.93 2.50
C ARG A 237 -34.39 -4.49 2.25
N LEU A 238 -35.35 -3.57 2.14
CA LEU A 238 -35.07 -2.15 1.90
C LEU A 238 -34.17 -1.58 3.00
N ARG A 239 -34.48 -1.89 4.26
CA ARG A 239 -33.70 -1.38 5.39
C ARG A 239 -32.28 -1.94 5.43
N CYS A 240 -32.12 -3.20 5.05
CA CYS A 240 -30.81 -3.80 4.91
C CYS A 240 -29.99 -3.19 3.77
N GLU A 241 -30.62 -2.85 2.64
CA GLU A 241 -29.95 -2.17 1.52
C GLU A 241 -29.45 -0.77 1.93
N GLU A 242 -30.26 -0.01 2.69
CA GLU A 242 -29.86 1.28 3.26
C GLU A 242 -28.65 1.15 4.21
N LEU A 243 -28.67 0.15 5.09
CA LEU A 243 -27.57 -0.13 6.02
C LEU A 243 -26.27 -0.50 5.32
N VAL A 244 -26.35 -1.31 4.26
CA VAL A 244 -25.20 -1.63 3.42
C VAL A 244 -24.67 -0.37 2.75
N GLY A 245 -25.55 0.47 2.21
CA GLY A 245 -25.16 1.76 1.63
C GLY A 245 -24.41 2.67 2.62
N LEU A 246 -24.92 2.79 3.85
CA LEU A 246 -24.30 3.60 4.90
C LEU A 246 -22.95 3.02 5.36
N ARG A 247 -22.82 1.70 5.48
CA ARG A 247 -21.53 1.06 5.82
C ARG A 247 -20.50 1.22 4.69
N ILE A 248 -20.94 1.13 3.42
CA ILE A 248 -20.06 1.38 2.27
C ILE A 248 -19.56 2.82 2.31
N ASP A 249 -20.43 3.80 2.57
CA ASP A 249 -20.06 5.21 2.67
C ASP A 249 -19.00 5.46 3.76
N ILE A 250 -19.22 4.93 4.97
CA ILE A 250 -18.25 4.99 6.08
C ILE A 250 -16.90 4.38 5.68
N LEU A 251 -16.93 3.22 4.99
CA LEU A 251 -15.72 2.53 4.58
C LEU A 251 -14.95 3.34 3.52
N VAL A 252 -15.66 3.88 2.53
CA VAL A 252 -15.08 4.73 1.47
C VAL A 252 -14.42 5.96 2.09
N HIS A 253 -15.11 6.68 2.96
CA HIS A 253 -14.55 7.84 3.66
C HIS A 253 -13.37 7.47 4.57
N GLY A 254 -13.44 6.33 5.28
CA GLY A 254 -12.33 5.81 6.07
C GLY A 254 -11.10 5.48 5.23
N MET A 255 -11.31 4.91 4.04
CA MET A 255 -10.25 4.57 3.09
C MET A 255 -9.60 5.81 2.47
N GLU A 256 -10.39 6.83 2.12
CA GLU A 256 -9.88 8.14 1.66
C GLU A 256 -9.04 8.83 2.74
N SER A 257 -9.54 8.84 3.98
CA SER A 257 -8.79 9.39 5.12
C SER A 257 -7.47 8.66 5.36
N LEU A 258 -7.49 7.32 5.31
CA LEU A 258 -6.29 6.50 5.47
C LEU A 258 -5.28 6.76 4.34
N LYS A 259 -5.75 6.89 3.10
CA LYS A 259 -4.92 7.22 1.94
C LYS A 259 -4.23 8.57 2.10
N SER A 260 -4.99 9.61 2.44
CA SER A 260 -4.46 10.96 2.69
C SER A 260 -3.39 10.95 3.78
N ARG A 261 -3.63 10.23 4.88
CA ARG A 261 -2.67 10.12 5.98
C ARG A 261 -1.40 9.35 5.61
N ASN A 262 -1.51 8.34 4.74
CA ASN A 262 -0.35 7.64 4.19
C ASN A 262 0.48 8.53 3.26
N GLU A 263 -0.17 9.35 2.42
CA GLU A 263 0.52 10.32 1.56
C GLU A 263 1.28 11.37 2.39
N GLU A 264 0.66 11.89 3.45
CA GLU A 264 1.31 12.83 4.38
C GLU A 264 2.51 12.19 5.10
N LEU A 265 2.37 10.95 5.58
CA LEU A 265 3.45 10.22 6.22
C LEU A 265 4.61 9.94 5.25
N HIS A 266 4.32 9.61 3.99
CA HIS A 266 5.34 9.43 2.97
C HIS A 266 6.10 10.72 2.71
N ALA A 267 5.41 11.85 2.55
CA ALA A 267 6.06 13.15 2.37
C ALA A 267 6.97 13.52 3.55
N LYS A 268 6.53 13.26 4.78
CA LYS A 268 7.32 13.52 5.98
C LYS A 268 8.54 12.61 6.10
N ILE A 269 8.45 11.36 5.66
CA ILE A 269 9.60 10.45 5.61
C ILE A 269 10.63 10.94 4.59
N GLU A 270 10.20 11.39 3.40
CA GLU A 270 11.10 11.95 2.39
C GLU A 270 11.82 13.21 2.89
N GLU A 271 11.11 14.11 3.56
CA GLU A 271 11.68 15.32 4.19
C GLU A 271 12.76 14.95 5.22
N LEU A 272 12.45 14.06 6.16
CA LEU A 272 13.40 13.60 7.18
C LEU A 272 14.62 12.90 6.58
N GLN A 273 14.43 12.15 5.50
CA GLN A 273 15.54 11.53 4.76
C GLN A 273 16.43 12.59 4.11
N GLN A 274 15.85 13.62 3.49
CA GLN A 274 16.60 14.72 2.90
C GLN A 274 17.40 15.52 3.93
N ASP A 275 16.80 15.80 5.10
CA ASP A 275 17.47 16.49 6.19
C ASP A 275 18.64 15.66 6.73
N ARG A 276 18.43 14.35 6.94
CA ARG A 276 19.48 13.43 7.37
C ARG A 276 20.63 13.36 6.37
N ASN A 277 20.32 13.24 5.08
CA ASN A 277 21.30 13.24 3.99
C ASN A 277 22.16 14.52 4.00
N THR A 278 21.52 15.66 4.23
CA THR A 278 22.19 16.96 4.31
C THR A 278 23.08 17.06 5.54
N ALA A 279 22.59 16.60 6.70
CA ALA A 279 23.36 16.57 7.95
C ALA A 279 24.63 15.70 7.83
N HIS A 280 24.52 14.50 7.26
CA HIS A 280 25.67 13.61 7.04
C HIS A 280 26.72 14.25 6.12
N LEU A 281 26.30 14.91 5.04
CA LEU A 281 27.24 15.60 4.15
C LEU A 281 27.95 16.77 4.86
N LEU A 282 27.22 17.53 5.67
CA LEU A 282 27.79 18.63 6.47
C LEU A 282 28.78 18.10 7.52
N GLU A 283 28.50 16.94 8.12
CA GLU A 283 29.42 16.28 9.03
C GLU A 283 30.74 15.94 8.33
N VAL A 284 30.68 15.27 7.17
CA VAL A 284 31.86 14.95 6.35
C VAL A 284 32.60 16.22 5.94
N GLN A 285 31.88 17.24 5.49
CA GLN A 285 32.44 18.53 5.07
C GLN A 285 33.21 19.22 6.21
N ASN A 286 32.63 19.29 7.40
CA ASN A 286 33.27 19.92 8.57
C ASN A 286 34.49 19.14 9.02
N ALA A 287 34.38 17.81 9.04
CA ALA A 287 35.45 16.89 9.42
C ALA A 287 36.66 16.97 8.46
N LEU A 288 36.42 17.26 7.18
CA LEU A 288 37.45 17.54 6.17
C LEU A 288 38.06 18.96 6.27
N GLY A 289 37.61 19.79 7.21
CA GLY A 289 38.05 21.18 7.34
C GLY A 289 37.50 22.10 6.25
N LEU A 290 36.41 21.71 5.60
CA LEU A 290 35.79 22.40 4.47
C LEU A 290 34.47 23.08 4.83
N GLY A 291 34.26 23.45 6.11
CA GLY A 291 32.98 24.01 6.58
C GLY A 291 32.48 25.26 5.83
N SER A 292 33.38 26.03 5.21
CA SER A 292 33.03 27.17 4.35
C SER A 292 32.89 26.83 2.86
N TRP A 293 33.27 25.63 2.44
CA TRP A 293 33.22 25.23 1.04
C TRP A 293 31.77 25.01 0.58
N THR A 294 31.42 25.53 -0.58
CA THR A 294 30.15 25.18 -1.25
C THR A 294 30.40 25.13 -2.75
N PRO A 295 29.56 24.44 -3.54
CA PRO A 295 29.66 24.49 -5.00
C PRO A 295 29.62 25.92 -5.56
N VAL A 296 28.87 26.83 -4.90
CA VAL A 296 28.77 28.24 -5.29
C VAL A 296 30.10 28.97 -5.05
N ILE A 297 30.70 28.79 -3.87
CA ILE A 297 32.00 29.38 -3.53
C ILE A 297 33.10 28.82 -4.44
N HIS A 298 33.09 27.51 -4.70
CA HIS A 298 34.03 26.87 -5.64
C HIS A 298 33.93 27.48 -7.04
N ARG A 299 32.72 27.66 -7.59
CA ARG A 299 32.53 28.33 -8.89
C ARG A 299 33.02 29.77 -8.88
N LYS A 300 32.83 30.50 -7.78
CA LYS A 300 33.37 31.86 -7.62
C LYS A 300 34.89 31.86 -7.65
N MET A 301 35.55 30.92 -6.96
CA MET A 301 37.01 30.75 -7.00
C MET A 301 37.50 30.43 -8.42
N LEU A 302 36.82 29.53 -9.14
CA LEU A 302 37.14 29.23 -10.54
C LEU A 302 37.01 30.47 -11.45
N ALA A 303 35.99 31.30 -11.22
CA ALA A 303 35.78 32.55 -11.97
C ALA A 303 36.87 33.59 -11.67
N GLU A 304 37.26 33.75 -10.40
CA GLU A 304 38.35 34.64 -10.00
C GLU A 304 39.69 34.21 -10.60
N TYR A 305 39.97 32.91 -10.59
CA TYR A 305 41.15 32.35 -11.25
C TYR A 305 41.12 32.59 -12.77
N ARG A 306 39.97 32.39 -13.40
CA ARG A 306 39.76 32.68 -14.83
C ARG A 306 40.06 34.15 -15.16
N THR A 307 39.61 35.08 -14.32
CA THR A 307 39.88 36.51 -14.49
C THR A 307 41.38 36.81 -14.41
N ARG A 308 42.11 36.18 -13.48
CA ARG A 308 43.57 36.32 -13.39
C ARG A 308 44.29 35.80 -14.64
N LEU A 309 43.87 34.65 -15.16
CA LEU A 309 44.41 34.11 -16.41
C LEU A 309 44.19 35.04 -17.60
N PHE A 310 43.01 35.65 -17.71
CA PHE A 310 42.72 36.61 -18.77
C PHE A 310 43.55 37.89 -18.65
N TYR A 311 43.77 38.39 -17.44
CA TYR A 311 44.63 39.55 -17.23
C TYR A 311 46.08 39.28 -17.68
N GLU A 312 46.65 38.11 -17.35
CA GLU A 312 47.98 37.73 -17.85
C GLU A 312 48.01 37.46 -19.37
N HIS A 313 46.87 37.12 -19.96
CA HIS A 313 46.75 36.90 -21.39
C HIS A 313 46.79 38.22 -22.17
N ASP A 314 46.06 39.23 -21.69
CA ASP A 314 45.96 40.55 -22.33
C ASP A 314 47.30 41.31 -22.35
N GLU A 315 48.17 41.08 -21.36
CA GLU A 315 49.51 41.69 -21.32
C GLU A 315 50.49 41.03 -22.31
N GLU A 316 50.23 39.79 -22.74
CA GLU A 316 51.19 38.95 -23.48
C GLU A 316 50.71 38.56 -24.90
N VAL A 317 50.24 39.55 -25.65
CA VAL A 317 49.56 39.38 -26.94
C VAL A 317 50.45 38.80 -28.06
N ILE A 318 51.77 38.93 -27.94
CA ILE A 318 52.77 38.47 -28.94
C ILE A 318 53.12 36.98 -28.86
N TYR A 319 52.54 36.26 -27.89
CA TYR A 319 52.75 34.83 -27.72
C TYR A 319 51.47 34.06 -27.99
N GLN A 320 51.62 32.77 -28.34
CA GLN A 320 50.50 31.85 -28.49
C GLN A 320 49.75 31.70 -27.16
N GLN A 321 48.42 31.60 -27.25
CA GLN A 321 47.57 31.57 -26.08
C GLN A 321 46.46 30.54 -26.27
N MET A 322 46.13 29.81 -25.21
CA MET A 322 45.11 28.77 -25.23
C MET A 322 43.70 29.34 -25.46
N THR A 323 43.36 29.57 -26.73
CA THR A 323 42.04 30.02 -27.16
C THR A 323 41.06 28.86 -27.28
N GLN A 324 39.77 29.18 -27.45
CA GLN A 324 38.73 28.18 -27.71
C GLN A 324 39.07 27.28 -28.90
N LYS A 325 39.59 27.86 -29.98
CA LYS A 325 39.98 27.14 -31.21
C LYS A 325 41.12 26.15 -30.95
N GLU A 326 42.11 26.56 -30.15
CA GLU A 326 43.24 25.69 -29.79
C GLU A 326 42.80 24.53 -28.90
N ILE A 327 41.86 24.79 -27.98
CA ILE A 327 41.25 23.75 -27.16
C ILE A 327 40.54 22.73 -28.03
N GLU A 328 39.73 23.16 -29.01
CA GLU A 328 39.02 22.27 -29.94
C GLU A 328 39.99 21.44 -30.80
N GLN A 329 41.08 22.06 -31.26
CA GLN A 329 42.13 21.34 -31.99
C GLN A 329 42.82 20.30 -31.11
N LEU A 330 43.12 20.63 -29.86
CA LEU A 330 43.71 19.69 -28.90
C LEU A 330 42.76 18.54 -28.60
N GLN A 331 41.46 18.81 -28.46
CA GLN A 331 40.44 17.78 -28.25
C GLN A 331 40.33 16.79 -29.42
N CYS A 332 40.66 17.23 -30.64
CA CYS A 332 40.72 16.38 -31.83
C CYS A 332 41.98 15.51 -31.91
N THR A 333 42.99 15.72 -31.05
CA THR A 333 44.21 14.90 -31.07
C THR A 333 43.93 13.47 -30.59
N ILE A 334 44.65 12.49 -31.13
CA ILE A 334 44.48 11.07 -30.78
C ILE A 334 44.56 10.84 -29.25
N PRO A 335 45.53 11.37 -28.50
CA PRO A 335 45.61 11.08 -27.07
C PRO A 335 44.45 11.72 -26.28
N PHE A 336 43.99 12.91 -26.67
CA PHE A 336 42.83 13.52 -26.02
C PHE A 336 41.54 12.75 -26.33
N ALA A 337 41.31 12.41 -27.60
CA ALA A 337 40.15 11.65 -28.03
C ALA A 337 40.12 10.25 -27.39
N ASP A 338 41.27 9.60 -27.26
CA ASP A 338 41.40 8.33 -26.55
C ASP A 338 41.09 8.48 -25.06
N TRP A 339 41.66 9.48 -24.39
CA TRP A 339 41.33 9.78 -22.99
C TRP A 339 39.84 10.03 -22.78
N ALA A 340 39.15 10.69 -23.71
CA ALA A 340 37.73 10.99 -23.60
C ALA A 340 36.80 9.77 -23.77
N LYS A 341 37.28 8.63 -24.32
CA LYS A 341 36.44 7.43 -24.54
C LYS A 341 35.90 6.88 -23.22
N PRO A 342 34.59 6.64 -23.06
CA PRO A 342 33.99 6.33 -21.75
C PRO A 342 34.37 4.97 -21.17
N ASN A 343 34.89 4.03 -21.98
CA ASN A 343 34.92 2.61 -21.64
C ASN A 343 36.06 2.17 -20.71
N PHE A 344 37.09 3.00 -20.50
CA PHE A 344 38.27 2.62 -19.73
C PHE A 344 38.75 3.77 -18.84
N SER A 345 39.36 3.46 -17.71
CA SER A 345 40.00 4.48 -16.89
C SER A 345 41.32 4.93 -17.52
N SER A 346 41.61 6.22 -17.51
CA SER A 346 42.82 6.78 -18.13
C SER A 346 43.26 8.08 -17.48
N VAL A 347 44.57 8.34 -17.56
CA VAL A 347 45.19 9.59 -17.13
C VAL A 347 45.78 10.29 -18.36
N LEU A 348 45.40 11.56 -18.56
CA LEU A 348 46.02 12.42 -19.56
C LEU A 348 46.80 13.52 -18.84
N ILE A 349 48.09 13.61 -19.13
CA ILE A 349 49.01 14.62 -18.61
C ILE A 349 49.32 15.60 -19.73
N LEU A 350 49.00 16.88 -19.52
CA LEU A 350 49.31 17.96 -20.43
C LEU A 350 50.39 18.83 -19.81
N ARG A 351 51.60 18.76 -20.37
CA ARG A 351 52.75 19.51 -19.89
C ARG A 351 52.96 20.75 -20.74
N GLY A 352 52.67 21.90 -20.16
CA GLY A 352 52.88 23.21 -20.79
C GLY A 352 54.27 23.76 -20.49
N ILE A 353 54.99 24.14 -21.54
CA ILE A 353 56.23 24.91 -21.47
C ILE A 353 55.89 26.33 -21.91
N ASN A 354 55.86 27.27 -20.95
CA ASN A 354 55.78 28.71 -21.27
C ASN A 354 57.04 29.12 -22.06
N ASN A 355 56.93 30.16 -22.89
CA ASN A 355 58.08 30.68 -23.61
C ASN A 355 59.16 31.18 -22.64
N GLU A 356 60.44 30.94 -22.93
CA GLU A 356 61.55 31.31 -22.04
C GLU A 356 61.58 32.81 -21.73
N ASN A 357 61.21 33.65 -22.71
CA ASN A 357 61.14 35.11 -22.53
C ASN A 357 60.04 35.56 -21.56
N LEU A 358 59.02 34.72 -21.33
CA LEU A 358 57.93 34.96 -20.38
C LEU A 358 58.17 34.31 -19.01
N SER A 359 59.06 33.32 -18.97
CA SER A 359 59.22 32.42 -17.82
C SER A 359 59.63 33.12 -16.51
N GLN A 360 60.17 34.35 -16.60
CA GLN A 360 60.56 35.14 -15.44
C GLN A 360 59.41 35.97 -14.81
N GLY A 361 58.33 36.23 -15.55
CA GLY A 361 57.21 37.09 -15.10
C GLY A 361 55.85 36.39 -15.03
N LYS A 362 55.63 35.36 -15.87
CA LYS A 362 54.33 34.68 -15.96
C LYS A 362 54.16 33.61 -14.90
N ILE A 363 53.17 33.78 -14.04
CA ILE A 363 52.90 32.88 -12.91
C ILE A 363 52.09 31.66 -13.36
N HIS A 364 51.20 31.82 -14.35
CA HIS A 364 50.33 30.75 -14.83
C HIS A 364 50.87 29.98 -16.03
N ASN A 365 50.43 28.73 -16.19
CA ASN A 365 50.75 27.94 -17.37
C ASN A 365 49.84 28.37 -18.52
N TRP A 366 50.38 28.54 -19.72
CA TRP A 366 49.59 28.91 -20.89
C TRP A 366 48.48 27.90 -21.24
N LEU A 367 48.57 26.65 -20.76
CA LEU A 367 47.54 25.62 -20.92
C LEU A 367 46.39 25.69 -19.88
N SER A 368 46.54 26.45 -18.78
CA SER A 368 45.55 26.53 -17.70
C SER A 368 44.12 26.97 -18.10
N PRO A 369 43.87 27.68 -19.22
CA PRO A 369 42.52 27.91 -19.72
C PRO A 369 41.75 26.63 -20.10
N LEU A 370 42.43 25.56 -20.50
CA LEU A 370 41.80 24.31 -20.95
C LEU A 370 41.03 23.59 -19.82
N PRO A 371 41.60 23.33 -18.63
CA PRO A 371 40.86 22.80 -17.49
C PRO A 371 39.58 23.56 -17.17
N LEU A 372 39.63 24.89 -17.17
CA LEU A 372 38.46 25.74 -16.92
C LEU A 372 37.39 25.59 -17.99
N HIS A 373 37.80 25.46 -19.25
CA HIS A 373 36.89 25.19 -20.35
C HIS A 373 36.16 23.86 -20.16
N LEU A 374 36.88 22.78 -19.84
CA LEU A 374 36.32 21.46 -19.60
C LEU A 374 35.37 21.45 -18.40
N ILE A 375 35.77 22.04 -17.28
CA ILE A 375 34.90 22.19 -16.11
C ILE A 375 33.62 22.93 -16.49
N SER A 376 33.73 23.99 -17.30
CA SER A 376 32.55 24.73 -17.79
C SER A 376 31.65 23.90 -18.71
N GLN A 377 32.22 23.01 -19.54
CA GLN A 377 31.45 22.08 -20.38
C GLN A 377 30.68 21.08 -19.50
N PHE A 378 31.32 20.48 -18.51
CA PHE A 378 30.68 19.52 -17.60
C PHE A 378 29.51 20.12 -16.79
N HIS A 379 29.51 21.44 -16.59
CA HIS A 379 28.42 22.16 -15.94
C HIS A 379 27.24 22.50 -16.87
N LYS A 380 27.44 22.54 -18.19
CA LYS A 380 26.42 22.98 -19.17
C LYS A 380 25.53 21.84 -19.69
N ASP A 381 25.99 20.60 -19.64
CA ASP A 381 25.24 19.42 -20.10
C ASP A 381 24.11 19.03 -19.12
N GLY A 382 23.03 19.81 -19.12
CA GLY A 382 21.87 19.61 -18.24
C GLY A 382 21.06 18.32 -18.49
N ALA A 383 21.24 17.68 -19.65
CA ALA A 383 20.53 16.45 -20.01
C ALA A 383 21.18 15.17 -19.43
N ASN A 384 22.48 15.22 -19.11
CA ASN A 384 23.22 14.13 -18.46
C ASN A 384 24.37 14.74 -17.66
N PRO A 385 24.15 15.09 -16.37
CA PRO A 385 25.19 15.72 -15.56
C PRO A 385 26.36 14.74 -15.43
N GLN A 386 27.51 15.13 -15.98
CA GLN A 386 28.73 14.35 -15.87
C GLN A 386 29.27 14.48 -14.44
N TYR A 387 29.56 13.36 -13.80
CA TYR A 387 30.19 13.34 -12.49
C TYR A 387 31.61 13.86 -12.63
N HIS A 388 31.91 14.99 -12.00
CA HIS A 388 33.23 15.58 -12.09
C HIS A 388 33.65 16.24 -10.79
N ALA A 389 34.96 16.32 -10.60
CA ALA A 389 35.58 17.11 -9.55
C ALA A 389 36.80 17.83 -10.11
N SER A 390 37.07 19.02 -9.58
CA SER A 390 38.20 19.81 -10.03
C SER A 390 38.91 20.54 -8.90
N HIS A 391 40.21 20.71 -9.06
CA HIS A 391 41.03 21.54 -8.16
C HIS A 391 42.11 22.27 -8.95
N ILE A 392 42.42 23.48 -8.51
CA ILE A 392 43.49 24.30 -9.08
C ILE A 392 44.54 24.48 -7.98
N PHE A 393 45.76 24.06 -8.27
CA PHE A 393 46.92 24.33 -7.43
C PHE A 393 47.45 25.73 -7.77
N ASP A 394 46.74 26.74 -7.29
CA ASP A 394 46.97 28.14 -7.61
C ASP A 394 48.34 28.61 -7.05
N PRO A 395 49.27 29.07 -7.92
CA PRO A 395 50.52 29.64 -7.43
C PRO A 395 50.30 30.91 -6.60
N ALA A 396 49.18 31.62 -6.71
CA ALA A 396 48.90 32.77 -5.85
C ALA A 396 48.41 32.39 -4.44
N ASP A 397 47.92 31.15 -4.24
CA ASP A 397 47.47 30.64 -2.93
C ASP A 397 48.35 29.48 -2.47
N PRO A 398 49.36 29.72 -1.60
CA PRO A 398 50.20 28.65 -1.05
C PRO A 398 49.41 27.53 -0.36
N ALA A 399 48.26 27.84 0.24
CA ALA A 399 47.46 26.82 0.91
C ALA A 399 46.83 25.84 -0.10
N SER A 400 46.52 26.29 -1.33
CA SER A 400 45.98 25.44 -2.40
C SER A 400 46.97 24.38 -2.91
N ARG A 401 48.26 24.54 -2.60
CA ARG A 401 49.36 23.70 -3.09
C ARG A 401 49.52 22.37 -2.36
N SER A 402 48.84 22.21 -1.22
CA SER A 402 48.91 20.96 -0.44
C SER A 402 47.91 19.92 -0.94
N LEU A 403 48.39 18.69 -1.11
CA LEU A 403 47.55 17.50 -1.33
C LEU A 403 46.45 17.37 -0.27
N PHE A 404 46.78 17.66 0.99
CA PHE A 404 45.85 17.53 2.12
C PHE A 404 44.74 18.60 2.13
N LYS A 405 44.79 19.60 1.23
CA LYS A 405 43.70 20.54 0.96
C LYS A 405 42.99 20.19 -0.36
N ALA A 406 43.75 19.86 -1.39
CA ALA A 406 43.24 19.57 -2.73
C ALA A 406 42.33 18.32 -2.77
N LEU A 407 42.79 17.20 -2.20
CA LEU A 407 42.05 15.94 -2.27
C LEU A 407 40.74 15.99 -1.49
N PRO A 408 40.67 16.52 -0.26
CA PRO A 408 39.39 16.71 0.42
C PRO A 408 38.37 17.49 -0.40
N VAL A 409 38.79 18.54 -1.11
CA VAL A 409 37.91 19.32 -2.00
C VAL A 409 37.41 18.48 -3.17
N ILE A 410 38.27 17.65 -3.76
CA ILE A 410 37.90 16.70 -4.84
C ILE A 410 36.91 15.66 -4.31
N LEU A 411 37.21 15.04 -3.17
CA LEU A 411 36.37 14.00 -2.57
C LEU A 411 35.00 14.55 -2.19
N LEU A 412 34.92 15.76 -1.65
CA LEU A 412 33.64 16.40 -1.34
C LEU A 412 32.83 16.71 -2.61
N GLN A 413 33.48 17.16 -3.69
CA GLN A 413 32.82 17.34 -4.99
C GLN A 413 32.26 16.03 -5.55
N LEU A 414 32.96 14.91 -5.37
CA LEU A 414 32.51 13.59 -5.80
C LEU A 414 31.38 13.03 -4.90
N LEU A 415 31.38 13.34 -3.61
CA LEU A 415 30.30 12.95 -2.70
C LEU A 415 29.02 13.77 -2.91
N TRP A 416 29.14 15.01 -3.35
CA TRP A 416 27.99 15.94 -3.44
C TRP A 416 26.82 15.43 -4.29
N PRO A 417 27.03 14.82 -5.48
CA PRO A 417 25.98 14.16 -6.25
C PRO A 417 25.34 12.97 -5.54
N HIS A 418 26.07 12.31 -4.64
CA HIS A 418 25.65 11.12 -3.90
C HIS A 418 25.11 11.43 -2.50
N ARG A 419 24.78 12.69 -2.19
CA ARG A 419 24.23 13.08 -0.88
C ARG A 419 23.01 12.26 -0.46
N ALA A 420 22.16 11.86 -1.42
CA ALA A 420 20.99 11.05 -1.16
C ALA A 420 21.33 9.63 -0.66
N ASN A 421 22.51 9.13 -1.02
CA ASN A 421 23.00 7.81 -0.64
C ASN A 421 23.69 7.81 0.73
N LEU A 422 23.97 8.98 1.32
CA LEU A 422 24.65 9.06 2.61
C LEU A 422 23.72 8.73 3.78
N GLY A 423 22.42 8.97 3.67
CA GLY A 423 21.43 8.65 4.72
C GLY A 423 20.65 7.37 4.47
N SER A 424 20.76 6.76 3.28
CA SER A 424 20.32 5.39 3.07
C SER A 424 21.41 4.45 3.59
N ASN A 425 21.21 3.87 4.78
CA ASN A 425 22.09 2.85 5.38
C ASN A 425 22.13 1.52 4.58
N VAL A 426 21.80 1.57 3.29
CA VAL A 426 21.86 0.44 2.38
C VAL A 426 23.33 0.15 2.15
N ASP A 427 23.80 -1.00 2.64
CA ASP A 427 25.17 -1.52 2.52
C ASP A 427 26.24 -0.96 3.49
N GLY A 428 25.88 -0.14 4.48
CA GLY A 428 26.83 0.35 5.49
C GLY A 428 27.93 1.27 4.93
N GLN A 429 27.73 1.83 3.73
CA GLN A 429 28.74 2.63 3.03
C GLN A 429 29.08 3.90 3.81
N TYR A 430 28.10 4.54 4.43
CA TYR A 430 28.31 5.72 5.27
C TYR A 430 29.20 5.41 6.47
N GLU A 431 28.95 4.31 7.18
CA GLU A 431 29.74 3.91 8.34
C GLU A 431 31.19 3.61 7.96
N THR A 432 31.43 2.94 6.82
CA THR A 432 32.79 2.71 6.33
C THR A 432 33.49 4.00 5.90
N LEU A 433 32.76 4.94 5.28
CA LEU A 433 33.26 6.27 4.92
C LEU A 433 33.68 7.05 6.18
N MET A 434 32.82 7.07 7.20
CA MET A 434 33.07 7.77 8.46
C MET A 434 34.24 7.15 9.22
N ALA A 435 34.38 5.83 9.24
CA ALA A 435 35.55 5.17 9.82
C ALA A 435 36.85 5.62 9.14
N ALA A 436 36.90 5.59 7.80
CA ALA A 436 38.06 6.04 7.05
C ALA A 436 38.34 7.55 7.22
N LEU A 437 37.28 8.36 7.37
CA LEU A 437 37.39 9.79 7.64
C LEU A 437 37.99 10.06 9.02
N HIS A 438 37.55 9.33 10.06
CA HIS A 438 38.12 9.43 11.40
C HIS A 438 39.59 9.01 11.42
N ASP A 439 39.96 7.93 10.71
CA ASP A 439 41.36 7.51 10.57
C ASP A 439 42.22 8.62 9.94
N TYR A 440 41.71 9.27 8.89
CA TYR A 440 42.39 10.41 8.25
C TYR A 440 42.58 11.61 9.19
N ILE A 441 41.56 11.94 9.97
CA ILE A 441 41.58 13.08 10.91
C ILE A 441 42.52 12.80 12.09
N ALA A 442 42.54 11.56 12.58
CA ALA A 442 43.42 11.14 13.67
C ALA A 442 44.90 11.16 13.27
N CYS A 443 45.22 11.06 11.97
CA CYS A 443 46.60 11.10 11.47
C CYS A 443 47.16 12.54 11.46
N PRO A 444 48.21 12.85 12.26
CA PRO A 444 48.81 14.17 12.30
C PRO A 444 49.60 14.48 11.02
N LEU A 445 49.72 15.77 10.67
CA LEU A 445 50.49 16.22 9.49
C LEU A 445 51.99 15.89 9.57
N SER A 446 52.53 15.68 10.77
CA SER A 446 53.93 15.26 10.97
C SER A 446 54.25 13.87 10.41
N ARG A 447 53.21 13.08 10.10
CA ARG A 447 53.31 11.75 9.49
C ARG A 447 52.69 11.77 8.09
N SER A 448 53.31 12.57 7.21
CA SER A 448 52.79 12.84 5.86
C SER A 448 52.42 11.57 5.09
N ASP A 449 53.28 10.54 5.11
CA ASP A 449 53.05 9.28 4.40
C ASP A 449 51.85 8.51 4.93
N GLU A 450 51.74 8.37 6.26
CA GLU A 450 50.60 7.71 6.92
C GLU A 450 49.30 8.48 6.65
N LYS A 451 49.36 9.82 6.70
CA LYS A 451 48.21 10.68 6.42
C LYS A 451 47.79 10.58 4.95
N ALA A 452 48.73 10.50 4.02
CA ALA A 452 48.47 10.30 2.60
C ALA A 452 47.84 8.93 2.34
N GLN A 453 48.30 7.88 3.04
CA GLN A 453 47.68 6.56 2.98
C GLN A 453 46.25 6.57 3.51
N ALA A 454 45.99 7.21 4.65
CA ALA A 454 44.65 7.36 5.21
C ALA A 454 43.73 8.15 4.25
N LEU A 455 44.22 9.23 3.67
CA LEU A 455 43.51 10.00 2.63
C LEU A 455 43.22 9.17 1.39
N GLY A 456 44.17 8.33 0.96
CA GLY A 456 43.99 7.39 -0.14
C GLY A 456 42.93 6.33 0.15
N ASN A 457 42.85 5.82 1.37
CA ASN A 457 41.79 4.90 1.79
C ASN A 457 40.42 5.60 1.80
N LEU A 458 40.34 6.82 2.32
CA LEU A 458 39.14 7.65 2.26
C LEU A 458 38.69 7.87 0.81
N ALA A 459 39.63 8.18 -0.09
CA ALA A 459 39.34 8.36 -1.52
C ALA A 459 38.74 7.10 -2.17
N ALA A 460 39.23 5.91 -1.80
CA ALA A 460 38.69 4.65 -2.30
C ALA A 460 37.23 4.43 -1.85
N HIS A 461 36.89 4.77 -0.61
CA HIS A 461 35.50 4.68 -0.11
C HIS A 461 34.57 5.65 -0.82
N VAL A 462 35.00 6.90 -1.04
CA VAL A 462 34.23 7.91 -1.79
C VAL A 462 33.93 7.43 -3.22
N ILE A 463 34.93 6.87 -3.89
CA ILE A 463 34.76 6.32 -5.24
C ILE A 463 33.86 5.07 -5.25
N GLY A 464 33.78 4.34 -4.14
CA GLY A 464 32.85 3.22 -3.97
C GLY A 464 31.37 3.58 -4.16
N PHE A 465 30.97 4.84 -3.91
CA PHE A 465 29.60 5.32 -4.12
C PHE A 465 29.16 5.30 -5.60
N TYR A 466 30.10 5.16 -6.53
CA TYR A 466 29.84 5.05 -7.96
C TYR A 466 29.57 3.61 -8.42
N LYS A 467 29.40 2.65 -7.48
CA LYS A 467 29.10 1.27 -7.83
C LYS A 467 27.80 1.16 -8.62
N GLY A 468 27.86 0.52 -9.78
CA GLY A 468 26.72 0.36 -10.70
C GLY A 468 26.51 1.53 -11.66
N GLN A 469 27.32 2.60 -11.56
CA GLN A 469 27.27 3.71 -12.51
C GLN A 469 27.94 3.32 -13.84
N ARG A 470 27.27 3.66 -14.95
CA ARG A 470 27.81 3.44 -16.31
C ARG A 470 28.59 4.65 -16.83
N CYS A 471 28.33 5.83 -16.29
CA CYS A 471 28.98 7.06 -16.71
C CYS A 471 30.38 7.18 -16.10
N PRO A 472 31.37 7.70 -16.84
CA PRO A 472 32.69 7.96 -16.30
C PRO A 472 32.69 9.10 -15.27
N VAL A 473 33.62 9.03 -14.31
CA VAL A 473 33.91 10.12 -13.37
C VAL A 473 35.12 10.89 -13.86
N TYR A 474 35.01 12.22 -13.97
CA TYR A 474 36.09 13.10 -14.44
C TYR A 474 36.76 13.82 -13.27
N ILE A 475 38.10 13.77 -13.21
CA ILE A 475 38.89 14.54 -12.25
C ILE A 475 39.81 15.45 -13.04
N VAL A 476 39.64 16.76 -12.89
CA VAL A 476 40.40 17.78 -13.63
C VAL A 476 41.27 18.59 -12.67
N LEU A 477 42.58 18.44 -12.78
CA LEU A 477 43.56 19.12 -11.93
C LEU A 477 44.41 20.07 -12.77
N ASP A 478 44.43 21.35 -12.40
CA ASP A 478 45.28 22.35 -13.03
C ASP A 478 46.48 22.70 -12.13
N ARG A 479 47.62 22.95 -12.76
CA ARG A 479 48.90 23.30 -12.11
C ARG A 479 49.42 22.29 -11.12
N VAL A 480 49.28 20.99 -11.40
CA VAL A 480 49.75 19.92 -10.49
C VAL A 480 51.26 19.97 -10.20
N ASP A 481 52.03 20.66 -11.04
CA ASP A 481 53.44 21.03 -10.81
C ASP A 481 53.68 21.89 -9.57
N GLN A 482 52.64 22.54 -9.04
CA GLN A 482 52.70 23.35 -7.84
C GLN A 482 52.41 22.54 -6.57
N CYS A 483 52.00 21.28 -6.71
CA CYS A 483 51.73 20.42 -5.56
C CYS A 483 53.05 19.93 -4.93
N SER A 484 53.22 20.20 -3.63
CA SER A 484 54.40 19.74 -2.88
C SER A 484 54.47 18.22 -2.77
N GLU A 485 53.32 17.54 -2.71
CA GLU A 485 53.19 16.08 -2.56
C GLU A 485 52.71 15.41 -3.85
N HIS A 486 53.28 15.77 -5.01
CA HIS A 486 52.82 15.29 -6.32
C HIS A 486 52.98 13.77 -6.51
N TYR A 487 53.92 13.11 -5.83
CA TYR A 487 54.06 11.65 -5.89
C TYR A 487 52.91 10.95 -5.17
N GLU A 488 52.57 11.41 -3.98
CA GLU A 488 51.48 10.90 -3.17
C GLU A 488 50.14 11.17 -3.86
N LEU A 489 49.98 12.36 -4.45
CA LEU A 489 48.83 12.71 -5.30
C LEU A 489 48.64 11.68 -6.42
N MET A 490 49.69 11.45 -7.21
CA MET A 490 49.64 10.51 -8.33
C MET A 490 49.39 9.07 -7.87
N SER A 491 50.00 8.66 -6.76
CA SER A 491 49.76 7.35 -6.16
C SER A 491 48.30 7.18 -5.74
N ILE A 492 47.68 8.18 -5.10
CA ILE A 492 46.27 8.12 -4.69
C ILE A 492 45.36 8.07 -5.94
N LEU A 493 45.58 8.95 -6.93
CA LEU A 493 44.77 8.99 -8.15
C LEU A 493 44.78 7.65 -8.91
N VAL A 494 45.96 7.03 -9.04
CA VAL A 494 46.12 5.80 -9.82
C VAL A 494 45.77 4.57 -8.97
N ASN A 495 46.38 4.41 -7.80
CA ASN A 495 46.31 3.17 -7.01
C ASN A 495 45.06 3.06 -6.14
N LYS A 496 44.43 4.19 -5.78
CA LYS A 496 43.26 4.20 -4.90
C LYS A 496 41.99 4.56 -5.66
N ILE A 497 42.03 5.64 -6.44
CA ILE A 497 40.86 6.12 -7.18
C ILE A 497 40.64 5.28 -8.44
N ILE A 498 41.56 5.29 -9.41
CA ILE A 498 41.37 4.58 -10.69
C ILE A 498 41.24 3.07 -10.48
N LYS A 499 42.13 2.47 -9.69
CA LYS A 499 42.11 1.02 -9.43
C LYS A 499 40.92 0.58 -8.59
N GLY A 500 40.54 1.40 -7.59
CA GLY A 500 39.44 1.09 -6.69
C GLY A 500 38.06 1.39 -7.27
N ALA A 501 38.01 2.07 -8.41
CA ALA A 501 36.75 2.51 -8.99
C ALA A 501 35.91 1.37 -9.57
N PRO A 502 34.62 1.30 -9.21
CA PRO A 502 33.68 0.38 -9.85
C PRO A 502 33.20 0.89 -11.22
N CYS A 503 33.59 2.09 -11.62
CA CYS A 503 33.25 2.74 -12.89
C CYS A 503 34.52 3.30 -13.56
N PRO A 504 34.48 3.64 -14.86
CA PRO A 504 35.59 4.30 -15.53
C PRO A 504 35.92 5.67 -14.90
N VAL A 505 37.21 5.95 -14.67
CA VAL A 505 37.68 7.25 -14.13
C VAL A 505 38.64 7.91 -15.10
N LYS A 506 38.38 9.18 -15.41
CA LYS A 506 39.11 10.01 -16.35
C LYS A 506 39.82 11.12 -15.62
N VAL A 507 41.14 11.04 -15.52
CA VAL A 507 41.94 12.05 -14.84
C VAL A 507 42.67 12.91 -15.87
N LEU A 508 42.48 14.22 -15.82
CA LEU A 508 43.24 15.20 -16.60
C LEU A 508 44.13 16.00 -15.66
N LEU A 509 45.42 16.03 -15.97
CA LEU A 509 46.43 16.76 -15.21
C LEU A 509 47.09 17.79 -16.11
N VAL A 510 47.07 19.06 -15.73
CA VAL A 510 47.81 20.12 -16.41
C VAL A 510 48.99 20.55 -15.53
N ALA A 511 50.19 20.54 -16.10
CA ALA A 511 51.43 20.77 -15.37
C ALA A 511 52.37 21.72 -16.11
N GLY A 512 53.03 22.61 -15.35
CA GLY A 512 54.22 23.34 -15.77
C GLY A 512 55.44 22.43 -15.92
N SER A 513 56.22 22.67 -16.98
CA SER A 513 57.40 21.86 -17.30
C SER A 513 58.57 21.95 -16.32
N MET A 514 58.72 23.05 -15.59
CA MET A 514 59.89 23.30 -14.74
C MET A 514 59.94 22.40 -13.50
N ASN A 515 58.78 22.05 -12.94
CA ASN A 515 58.68 21.37 -11.65
C ASN A 515 57.99 20.00 -11.74
N TRP A 516 57.49 19.60 -12.91
CA TRP A 516 56.80 18.32 -13.09
C TRP A 516 57.74 17.26 -13.67
N PRO A 517 57.88 16.10 -13.01
CA PRO A 517 58.70 15.02 -13.52
C PRO A 517 58.05 14.38 -14.76
N THR A 518 58.87 13.92 -15.72
CA THR A 518 58.41 13.20 -16.92
C THR A 518 57.60 11.96 -16.55
N GLN A 519 56.66 11.51 -17.41
CA GLN A 519 55.84 10.32 -17.16
C GLN A 519 56.65 9.08 -16.71
N SER A 520 57.84 8.86 -17.26
CA SER A 520 58.73 7.74 -16.91
C SER A 520 59.14 7.70 -15.43
N PHE A 521 58.96 8.80 -14.71
CA PHE A 521 59.18 8.88 -13.29
C PHE A 521 58.11 8.10 -12.51
N PHE A 522 56.86 8.14 -12.96
CA PHE A 522 55.75 7.49 -12.30
C PHE A 522 55.63 6.04 -12.76
N ARG A 523 56.18 5.10 -11.98
CA ARG A 523 56.02 3.66 -12.23
C ARG A 523 54.88 3.13 -11.38
N PHE A 524 53.84 2.64 -12.04
CA PHE A 524 52.72 1.95 -11.40
C PHE A 524 52.67 0.51 -11.87
N ASP A 525 52.38 -0.42 -10.97
CA ASP A 525 52.31 -1.86 -11.26
C ASP A 525 51.06 -2.28 -12.08
N LEU A 526 50.32 -1.31 -12.63
CA LEU A 526 49.02 -1.52 -13.25
C LEU A 526 48.99 -1.04 -14.69
N PRO A 527 48.21 -1.70 -15.57
CA PRO A 527 47.98 -1.24 -16.94
C PRO A 527 46.99 -0.07 -16.94
N VAL A 528 47.34 1.04 -16.28
CA VAL A 528 46.60 2.29 -16.42
C VAL A 528 47.11 2.99 -17.67
N HIS A 529 46.18 3.35 -18.55
CA HIS A 529 46.50 4.08 -19.77
C HIS A 529 46.86 5.52 -19.41
N ILE A 530 48.17 5.79 -19.30
CA ILE A 530 48.72 7.12 -19.03
C ILE A 530 49.31 7.65 -20.34
N GLN A 531 48.83 8.81 -20.77
CA GLN A 531 49.35 9.52 -21.94
C GLN A 531 49.88 10.89 -21.51
N GLU A 532 51.01 11.30 -22.09
CA GLU A 532 51.60 12.62 -21.88
C GLU A 532 51.66 13.39 -23.21
N ILE A 533 51.15 14.62 -23.23
CA ILE A 533 51.31 15.58 -24.32
C ILE A 533 52.15 16.75 -23.81
N VAL A 534 53.22 17.08 -24.51
CA VAL A 534 54.06 18.23 -24.20
C VAL A 534 53.82 19.33 -25.22
N MET A 535 53.44 20.52 -24.76
CA MET A 535 53.13 21.66 -25.63
C MET A 535 54.00 22.87 -25.25
N LYS A 536 54.69 23.43 -26.24
CA LYS A 536 55.52 24.64 -26.09
C LYS A 536 54.76 25.86 -26.58
N GLN A 537 54.71 26.91 -25.77
CA GLN A 537 54.14 28.19 -26.15
C GLN A 537 55.03 28.85 -27.21
N LYS A 538 54.45 29.11 -28.39
CA LYS A 538 55.18 29.75 -29.50
C LYS A 538 55.12 31.27 -29.40
N PHE A 539 56.08 31.93 -30.02
CA PHE A 539 55.97 33.33 -30.40
C PHE A 539 55.06 33.42 -31.63
N LEU A 540 54.21 34.43 -31.71
CA LEU A 540 53.37 34.69 -32.88
C LEU A 540 54.15 35.64 -33.81
N ASP A 541 54.57 35.14 -34.97
CA ASP A 541 55.21 35.98 -35.98
C ASP A 541 54.15 36.90 -36.63
N ASP A 542 54.56 38.04 -37.20
CA ASP A 542 53.68 39.05 -37.82
C ASP A 542 52.73 38.51 -38.92
N ASN A 543 52.95 37.27 -39.39
CA ASN A 543 52.09 36.59 -40.37
C ASN A 543 50.93 35.77 -39.76
N ASP A 544 50.86 35.64 -38.43
CA ASP A 544 49.87 34.81 -37.72
C ASP A 544 48.71 35.60 -37.07
N TYR A 545 48.68 36.93 -37.25
CA TYR A 545 47.63 37.83 -36.73
C TYR A 545 46.39 37.97 -37.62
#